data_AF-A0A2J4PWE0-F1
#
_entry.id   AF-A0A2J4PWE0-F1
#
_cell.length_a   1.000
_cell.length_b   1.000
_cell.length_c   1.000
_cell.angle_alpha   90.00
_cell.angle_beta   90.00
_cell.angle_gamma   90.00
#
_symmetry.space_group_name_H-M   'P 1'
#
loop_
_entity.id
_entity.type
_entity.pdbx_description
1 polymer ?
#
loop_
_entity_poly.entity_id
_entity_poly.type
_entity_poly.pdbx_seq_one_letter_code
_entity_poly.pdbx_strand_id
1 'polypeptide(L)'
;MMNFKYVFRWHLPFLFLVLFTCRAMAADTLLVLGDSLSAGYRMAGNTAWPALLNDKWQTKTPVVNASISGDTSQQGLARLPALLKQHQPRWVLVELGGNDGLRGFPPQQTEQT
;
A
#
# COMPACT_ATOMS: atom_id res chain seq x y z
N MET A 1 3.21 -53.70 -25.96
CA MET A 1 3.69 -52.36 -26.38
C MET A 1 2.71 -51.31 -25.89
N MET A 2 3.03 -50.56 -24.82
CA MET A 2 2.19 -49.46 -24.35
C MET A 2 2.49 -48.18 -25.12
N ASN A 3 1.44 -47.54 -25.66
CA ASN A 3 1.52 -46.36 -26.50
C ASN A 3 1.73 -45.10 -25.64
N PHE A 4 2.99 -44.70 -25.46
CA PHE A 4 3.41 -43.56 -24.63
C PHE A 4 2.86 -42.18 -25.07
N LYS A 5 2.24 -42.08 -26.25
CA LYS A 5 1.70 -40.80 -26.77
C LYS A 5 0.49 -40.29 -25.98
N TYR A 6 -0.22 -41.15 -25.24
CA TYR A 6 -1.40 -40.77 -24.45
C TYR A 6 -1.08 -40.32 -23.02
N VAL A 7 0.07 -40.73 -22.49
CA VAL A 7 0.50 -40.42 -21.11
C VAL A 7 0.69 -38.91 -20.96
N PHE A 8 1.42 -38.28 -21.88
CA PHE A 8 1.72 -36.85 -21.85
C PHE A 8 0.48 -35.93 -21.90
N ARG A 9 -0.61 -36.36 -22.56
CA ARG A 9 -1.85 -35.57 -22.71
C ARG A 9 -2.71 -35.52 -21.45
N TRP A 10 -2.58 -36.48 -20.54
CA TRP A 10 -3.37 -36.55 -19.30
C TRP A 10 -2.77 -35.74 -18.14
N HIS A 11 -1.48 -35.37 -18.20
CA HIS A 11 -0.81 -34.60 -17.14
C HIS A 11 -0.92 -33.08 -17.34
N LEU A 12 -1.19 -32.62 -18.57
CA LEU A 12 -1.42 -31.21 -18.91
C LEU A 12 -2.52 -30.53 -18.06
N PRO A 13 -3.71 -31.10 -17.82
CA PRO A 13 -4.71 -30.48 -16.95
C PRO A 13 -4.25 -30.42 -15.48
N PHE A 14 -3.47 -31.40 -15.03
CA PHE A 14 -2.91 -31.43 -13.68
C PHE A 14 -1.83 -30.35 -13.49
N LEU A 15 -0.98 -30.13 -14.50
CA LEU A 15 0.01 -29.06 -14.54
C LEU A 15 -0.66 -27.66 -14.52
N PHE A 16 -1.74 -27.48 -15.30
CA PHE A 16 -2.53 -26.25 -15.27
C PHE A 16 -3.19 -26.03 -13.89
N LEU A 17 -3.74 -27.08 -13.26
CA LEU A 17 -4.31 -27.00 -11.92
C LEU A 17 -3.28 -26.55 -10.88
N VAL A 18 -2.05 -27.08 -10.93
CA VAL A 18 -0.95 -26.68 -10.03
C VAL A 18 -0.55 -25.22 -10.25
N LEU A 19 -0.45 -24.76 -11.50
CA LEU A 19 -0.13 -23.35 -11.81
C LEU A 19 -1.22 -22.37 -11.33
N PHE A 20 -2.49 -22.77 -11.30
CA PHE A 20 -3.58 -21.98 -10.73
C PHE A 20 -3.61 -21.93 -9.20
N THR A 21 -2.86 -22.81 -8.51
CA THR A 21 -2.81 -22.85 -7.03
C THR A 21 -1.67 -22.04 -6.42
N CYS A 22 -0.66 -21.63 -7.21
CA CYS A 22 0.36 -20.69 -6.75
C CYS A 22 -0.23 -19.27 -6.67
N ARG A 23 -0.95 -18.98 -5.57
CA ARG A 23 -1.16 -17.59 -5.19
C ARG A 23 0.21 -16.99 -4.87
N ALA A 24 0.58 -15.94 -5.59
CA ALA A 24 1.69 -15.11 -5.17
C ALA A 24 1.38 -14.60 -3.76
N MET A 25 2.10 -15.07 -2.74
CA MET A 25 2.12 -14.40 -1.45
C MET A 25 2.87 -13.08 -1.62
N ALA A 26 2.19 -12.06 -2.15
CA ALA A 26 2.65 -10.70 -1.97
C ALA A 26 2.46 -10.36 -0.48
N ALA A 27 3.50 -9.79 0.15
CA ALA A 27 3.35 -9.31 1.51
C ALA A 27 2.30 -8.18 1.52
N ASP A 28 1.34 -8.28 2.43
CA ASP A 28 0.30 -7.27 2.59
C ASP A 28 0.98 -5.93 2.90
N THR A 29 0.74 -4.90 2.08
CA THR A 29 1.39 -3.60 2.22
C THR A 29 0.49 -2.63 3.01
N LEU A 30 1.09 -1.90 3.95
CA LEU A 30 0.49 -0.75 4.63
C LEU A 30 0.94 0.54 3.93
N LEU A 31 -0.02 1.29 3.38
CA LEU A 31 0.22 2.63 2.87
C LEU A 31 -0.12 3.65 3.96
N VAL A 32 0.83 4.52 4.31
CA VAL A 32 0.60 5.67 5.19
C VAL A 32 0.36 6.89 4.31
N LEU A 33 -0.87 7.39 4.29
CA LEU A 33 -1.26 8.62 3.62
C LEU A 33 -1.48 9.69 4.69
N GLY A 34 -0.49 10.57 4.88
CA GLY A 34 -0.62 11.62 5.87
C GLY A 34 0.15 12.89 5.58
N ASP A 35 0.30 13.71 6.62
CA ASP A 35 0.98 14.99 6.53
C ASP A 35 2.39 14.96 7.15
N SER A 36 2.88 16.11 7.60
CA SER A 36 4.11 16.29 8.36
C SER A 36 4.30 15.33 9.54
N LEU A 37 3.23 14.94 10.25
CA LEU A 37 3.30 14.06 11.42
C LEU A 37 3.81 12.66 11.05
N SER A 38 3.47 12.20 9.84
CA SER A 38 3.93 10.92 9.29
C SER A 38 5.12 11.06 8.33
N ALA A 39 5.24 12.19 7.62
CA ALA A 39 6.35 12.45 6.72
C ALA A 39 7.69 12.66 7.45
N GLY A 40 7.64 13.14 8.69
CA GLY A 40 8.82 13.57 9.44
C GLY A 40 9.18 15.02 9.11
N TYR A 41 8.55 15.96 9.80
CA TYR A 41 8.84 17.38 9.64
C TYR A 41 10.31 17.72 9.96
N ARG A 42 11.02 18.32 8.98
CA ARG A 42 12.43 18.75 9.09
C ARG A 42 13.40 17.63 9.54
N MET A 43 13.07 16.39 9.22
CA MET A 43 13.94 15.25 9.47
C MET A 43 14.09 14.42 8.19
N ALA A 44 15.09 13.55 8.16
CA ALA A 44 15.26 12.64 7.04
C ALA A 44 14.13 11.59 7.06
N GLY A 45 13.59 11.23 5.89
CA GLY A 45 12.43 10.33 5.81
C GLY A 45 12.68 8.94 6.44
N ASN A 46 13.93 8.49 6.49
CA ASN A 46 14.33 7.23 7.15
C ASN A 46 14.29 7.31 8.69
N THR A 47 14.18 8.50 9.27
CA THR A 47 14.03 8.71 10.72
C THR A 47 12.59 8.92 11.17
N ALA A 48 11.66 9.07 10.22
CA ALA A 48 10.23 9.16 10.50
C ALA A 48 9.68 7.82 11.00
N TRP A 49 8.65 7.86 11.83
CA TRP A 49 8.09 6.65 12.44
C TRP A 49 7.63 5.57 11.43
N PRO A 50 7.09 5.89 10.22
CA PRO A 50 6.72 4.84 9.27
C PRO A 50 7.94 4.07 8.74
N ALA A 51 9.08 4.74 8.58
CA ALA A 51 10.33 4.09 8.18
C ALA A 51 10.87 3.21 9.31
N LEU A 52 10.89 3.71 10.55
CA LEU A 52 11.28 2.92 11.72
C LEU A 52 10.36 1.71 11.94
N LEU A 53 9.07 1.85 11.61
CA LEU A 53 8.10 0.75 11.63
C LEU A 53 8.39 -0.26 10.53
N ASN A 54 8.69 0.20 9.31
CA ASN A 54 9.10 -0.67 8.21
C ASN A 54 10.32 -1.51 8.61
N ASP A 55 11.33 -0.89 9.21
CA ASP A 55 12.55 -1.56 9.66
C ASP A 55 12.26 -2.59 10.75
N LYS A 56 11.31 -2.29 11.64
CA LYS A 56 10.86 -3.22 12.69
C LYS A 56 10.08 -4.41 12.14
N TRP A 57 9.25 -4.21 11.12
CA TRP A 57 8.41 -5.26 10.53
C TRP A 57 9.12 -6.06 9.44
N GLN A 58 10.17 -5.52 8.85
CA GLN A 58 11.01 -6.15 7.82
C GLN A 58 10.14 -6.72 6.68
N THR A 59 10.22 -8.03 6.42
CA THR A 59 9.53 -8.68 5.31
C THR A 59 8.10 -9.10 5.62
N LYS A 60 7.60 -8.89 6.85
CA LYS A 60 6.24 -9.30 7.23
C LYS A 60 5.17 -8.42 6.58
N THR A 61 5.38 -7.11 6.64
CA THR A 61 4.42 -6.10 6.17
C THR A 61 5.20 -4.87 5.73
N PRO A 62 5.39 -4.66 4.42
CA PRO A 62 6.00 -3.44 3.90
C PRO A 62 5.17 -2.23 4.32
N VAL A 63 5.85 -1.20 4.83
CA VAL A 63 5.24 0.10 5.15
C VAL A 63 5.71 1.13 4.13
N VAL A 64 4.77 1.64 3.35
CA VAL A 64 5.01 2.69 2.36
C VAL A 64 4.60 4.03 2.97
N ASN A 65 5.58 4.89 3.25
CA ASN A 65 5.32 6.26 3.66
C ASN A 65 5.05 7.15 2.44
N ALA A 66 3.79 7.51 2.22
CA ALA A 66 3.36 8.40 1.15
C ALA A 66 2.92 9.78 1.68
N SER A 67 3.41 10.15 2.86
CA SER A 67 3.06 11.40 3.53
C SER A 67 3.87 12.58 3.03
N ILE A 68 3.25 13.77 3.01
CA ILE A 68 3.87 15.01 2.55
C ILE A 68 3.62 16.11 3.58
N SER A 69 4.68 16.81 3.99
CA SER A 69 4.55 17.91 4.96
C SER A 69 3.65 19.03 4.42
N GLY A 70 2.62 19.39 5.18
CA GLY A 70 1.69 20.46 4.83
C GLY A 70 0.52 20.04 3.93
N ASP A 71 0.37 18.75 3.63
CA ASP A 71 -0.78 18.24 2.87
C ASP A 71 -2.09 18.43 3.64
N THR A 72 -3.10 18.91 2.92
CA THR A 72 -4.50 18.92 3.36
C THR A 72 -5.19 17.61 2.99
N SER A 73 -6.37 17.35 3.55
CA SER A 73 -7.23 16.23 3.18
C SER A 73 -7.41 16.12 1.66
N GLN A 74 -7.71 17.24 1.00
CA GLN A 74 -7.95 17.31 -0.44
C GLN A 74 -6.70 16.96 -1.26
N GLN A 75 -5.52 17.41 -0.82
CA GLN A 75 -4.26 17.08 -1.47
C GLN A 75 -3.91 15.59 -1.33
N GLY A 76 -4.17 15.01 -0.15
CA GLY A 76 -4.02 13.57 0.06
C GLY A 76 -4.96 12.75 -0.83
N LEU A 77 -6.24 13.14 -0.90
CA LEU A 77 -7.22 12.50 -1.78
C LEU A 77 -6.79 12.55 -3.25
N ALA A 78 -6.28 13.69 -3.73
CA ALA A 78 -5.83 13.84 -5.11
C ALA A 78 -4.70 12.85 -5.50
N ARG A 79 -3.84 12.47 -4.54
CA ARG A 79 -2.73 11.52 -4.76
C ARG A 79 -3.15 10.07 -4.57
N LEU A 80 -4.21 9.81 -3.80
CA LEU A 80 -4.62 8.47 -3.40
C LEU A 80 -4.86 7.51 -4.60
N PRO A 81 -5.57 7.87 -5.69
CA PRO A 81 -5.79 6.95 -6.81
C PRO A 81 -4.50 6.42 -7.45
N ALA A 82 -3.49 7.30 -7.63
CA ALA A 82 -2.19 6.91 -8.17
C ALA A 82 -1.43 6.00 -7.20
N LEU A 83 -1.46 6.32 -5.91
CA LEU A 83 -0.82 5.52 -4.86
C LEU A 83 -1.44 4.12 -4.74
N LEU A 84 -2.78 4.02 -4.79
CA LEU A 84 -3.48 2.74 -4.78
C LEU A 84 -3.09 1.87 -5.98
N LYS A 85 -3.02 2.47 -7.18
CA LYS A 85 -2.61 1.75 -8.39
C LYS A 85 -1.14 1.30 -8.32
N GLN A 86 -0.27 2.14 -7.78
CA GLN A 86 1.17 1.87 -7.70
C GLN A 86 1.51 0.82 -6.64
N HIS A 87 0.94 0.95 -5.44
CA HIS A 87 1.36 0.15 -4.28
C HIS A 87 0.43 -1.02 -3.97
N GLN A 88 -0.78 -1.04 -4.53
CA GLN A 88 -1.80 -2.07 -4.28
C GLN A 88 -1.89 -2.48 -2.79
N PRO A 89 -2.03 -1.50 -1.87
CA PRO A 89 -1.94 -1.78 -0.46
C PRO A 89 -3.15 -2.58 0.03
N ARG A 90 -2.94 -3.40 1.06
CA ARG A 90 -4.05 -4.03 1.78
C ARG A 90 -4.72 -3.07 2.75
N TRP A 91 -3.93 -2.18 3.34
CA TRP A 91 -4.39 -1.19 4.30
C TRP A 91 -3.89 0.20 3.93
N VAL A 92 -4.75 1.19 4.13
CA VAL A 92 -4.39 2.60 4.07
C VAL A 92 -4.62 3.20 5.45
N LEU A 93 -3.57 3.72 6.07
CA LEU A 93 -3.66 4.55 7.26
C LEU A 93 -3.78 6.00 6.80
N VAL A 94 -4.91 6.63 7.11
CA VAL A 94 -5.19 8.03 6.76
C VAL A 94 -4.93 8.91 7.98
N GLU A 95 -4.02 9.86 7.83
CA GLU A 95 -3.59 10.81 8.85
C GLU A 95 -3.57 12.21 8.23
N LEU A 96 -4.75 12.78 7.99
CA LEU A 96 -4.94 14.06 7.31
C LEU A 96 -6.02 14.90 8.01
N GLY A 97 -6.08 16.18 7.67
CA GLY A 97 -7.06 17.13 8.23
C GLY A 97 -6.43 18.16 9.18
N GLY A 98 -5.22 17.91 9.69
CA GLY A 98 -4.51 18.86 10.55
C GLY A 98 -4.26 20.20 9.86
N ASN A 99 -3.74 20.17 8.63
CA ASN A 99 -3.50 21.38 7.84
C ASN A 99 -4.78 22.09 7.40
N ASP A 100 -5.88 21.35 7.18
CA ASP A 100 -7.20 21.91 6.89
C ASP A 100 -7.69 22.76 8.06
N GLY A 101 -7.62 22.21 9.27
CA GLY A 101 -7.95 22.92 10.51
C GLY A 101 -7.06 24.15 10.76
N LEU A 102 -5.74 24.01 10.59
CA LEU A 102 -4.80 25.13 10.73
C LEU A 102 -5.04 26.26 9.71
N ARG A 103 -5.59 25.95 8.54
CA ARG A 103 -5.93 26.92 7.49
C ARG A 103 -7.36 27.45 7.58
N GLY A 104 -8.16 26.98 8.54
CA GLY A 104 -9.51 27.45 8.79
C GLY A 104 -10.55 26.95 7.79
N PHE A 105 -10.33 25.79 7.15
CA PHE A 105 -11.39 25.18 6.33
C PHE A 105 -12.55 24.68 7.21
N PRO A 106 -13.81 24.76 6.73
CA PRO A 106 -14.95 24.23 7.47
C PRO A 106 -14.77 22.73 7.76
N PRO A 107 -15.05 22.24 8.98
CA PRO A 107 -14.91 20.81 9.30
C PRO A 107 -15.67 19.90 8.35
N GLN A 108 -16.85 20.33 7.89
CA GLN A 108 -17.66 19.61 6.92
C GLN A 108 -16.93 19.39 5.58
N GLN A 109 -16.10 20.34 5.13
CA GLN A 109 -15.32 20.18 3.91
C GLN A 109 -14.28 19.08 4.07
N THR A 110 -13.58 19.05 5.21
CA THR A 110 -12.60 17.99 5.52
C THR A 110 -13.28 16.63 5.65
N GLU A 111 -14.46 16.56 6.26
CA GLU A 111 -15.24 15.31 6.40
C GLU A 111 -15.73 14.76 5.05
N GLN A 112 -16.08 15.63 4.11
CA GLN A 112 -16.63 15.28 2.79
C GLN A 112 -15.58 14.97 1.73
N THR A 113 -14.31 15.14 2.06
CA THR A 113 -13.18 14.83 1.17
C THR A 113 -12.97 13.32 1.13
#